data_AF-A0A968J634-F1
#
_entry.id   AF-A0A968J634-F1
#
_cell.length_a   1.000
_cell.length_b   1.000
_cell.length_c   1.000
_cell.angle_alpha   90.00
_cell.angle_beta   90.00
_cell.angle_gamma   90.00
#
_symmetry.space_group_name_H-M   'P 1'
#
loop_
_entity.id
_entity.type
_entity.pdbx_description
1 polymer ?
#
loop_
_entity_poly.entity_id
_entity_poly.type
_entity_poly.pdbx_seq_one_letter_code
_entity_poly.pdbx_strand_id
1 'polypeptide(L)'
;MDSLYYFLPQVWFVILALFLLLYVMLDGFDLGVGILSLTASSEERRGILMTSLSNVWDANETWLVLMGGALFGAFPLAYSTILNALYIPIFIMIFGFIFRAVAFEFREHSSRKLIWNLAFGVGSFLAALGQGFSLGAVLEGIAVNQAGDFIGSTWDWLSWQSVVVALSLIQGYVLIGSTYLIMKTEGDLQTTHYRTARIASITTLLGATAVTIATPLFYDYTRTRLFGPLFILFVAIPLLGVLLLGLLWRSLNRKQENAPFVWTILVFVLSFLGLGLVVFPFVIPTQITIYDAAASPSSLVFMLIFIGVLIPIMLFYNIYQYVVFRGKVKGEVHETAG
;
A
#
# COMPACT_ATOMS: atom_id res chain seq x y z
N MET A 1 34.74 0.92 12.47
CA MET A 1 33.44 0.68 13.13
C MET A 1 32.43 1.75 12.75
N ASP A 2 32.86 3.01 12.62
CA ASP A 2 32.01 4.15 12.24
C ASP A 2 31.28 3.96 10.90
N SER A 3 31.88 3.30 9.91
CA SER A 3 31.22 2.98 8.65
C SER A 3 29.96 2.12 8.82
N LEU A 4 29.94 1.20 9.80
CA LEU A 4 28.77 0.37 10.08
C LEU A 4 27.64 1.17 10.72
N TYR A 5 27.97 2.20 11.53
CA TYR A 5 26.98 3.10 12.13
C TYR A 5 26.21 3.91 11.08
N TYR A 6 26.83 4.23 9.94
CA TYR A 6 26.13 4.91 8.85
C TYR A 6 25.51 3.95 7.84
N PHE A 7 26.20 2.85 7.52
CA PHE A 7 25.76 1.93 6.48
C PHE A 7 24.57 1.06 6.91
N LEU A 8 24.57 0.53 8.15
CA LEU A 8 23.51 -0.37 8.60
C LEU A 8 22.13 0.31 8.65
N PRO A 9 21.97 1.54 9.19
CA PRO A 9 20.68 2.23 9.14
C PRO A 9 20.16 2.46 7.72
N GLN A 10 21.05 2.73 6.76
CA GLN A 10 20.65 2.89 5.35
C GLN A 10 20.15 1.56 4.76
N VAL A 11 20.85 0.45 5.02
CA VAL A 11 20.42 -0.89 4.60
C VAL A 11 19.04 -1.21 5.19
N TRP A 12 18.86 -0.98 6.49
CA TRP A 12 17.58 -1.22 7.16
C TRP A 12 16.45 -0.31 6.68
N PHE A 13 16.76 0.96 6.38
CA PHE A 13 15.79 1.87 5.75
C PHE A 13 15.33 1.33 4.40
N VAL A 14 16.25 0.82 3.56
CA VAL A 14 15.91 0.21 2.27
C VAL A 14 15.11 -1.08 2.45
N ILE A 15 15.44 -1.92 3.44
CA ILE A 15 14.67 -3.14 3.75
C ILE A 15 13.23 -2.79 4.17
N LEU A 16 13.05 -1.80 5.06
CA LEU A 16 11.71 -1.34 5.45
C LEU A 16 10.95 -0.74 4.28
N ALA A 17 11.62 0.07 3.46
CA ALA A 17 11.03 0.62 2.25
C ALA A 17 10.60 -0.50 1.28
N LEU A 18 11.39 -1.57 1.15
CA LEU A 18 11.03 -2.74 0.36
C LEU A 18 9.80 -3.45 0.93
N PHE A 19 9.72 -3.67 2.25
CA PHE A 19 8.55 -4.30 2.87
C PHE A 19 7.28 -3.48 2.70
N LEU A 20 7.37 -2.16 2.89
CA LEU A 20 6.25 -1.27 2.67
C LEU A 20 5.83 -1.25 1.20
N LEU A 21 6.78 -1.23 0.26
CA LEU A 21 6.50 -1.28 -1.17
C LEU A 21 5.79 -2.58 -1.56
N LEU A 22 6.32 -3.72 -1.12
CA LEU A 22 5.72 -5.03 -1.37
C LEU A 22 4.31 -5.11 -0.77
N TYR A 23 4.13 -4.66 0.47
CA TYR A 23 2.83 -4.58 1.10
C TYR A 23 1.84 -3.73 0.29
N VAL A 24 2.19 -2.47 -0.02
CA VAL A 24 1.36 -1.54 -0.78
C VAL A 24 0.99 -2.10 -2.16
N MET A 25 1.90 -2.82 -2.81
CA MET A 25 1.65 -3.37 -4.14
C MET A 25 0.80 -4.64 -4.10
N LEU A 26 1.09 -5.54 -3.16
CA LEU A 26 0.46 -6.85 -3.07
C LEU A 26 -0.89 -6.76 -2.36
N ASP A 27 -0.90 -6.25 -1.13
CA ASP A 27 -2.15 -6.09 -0.38
C ASP A 27 -3.00 -4.93 -0.93
N GLY A 28 -2.38 -3.96 -1.62
CA GLY A 28 -3.11 -2.85 -2.24
C GLY A 28 -4.12 -3.30 -3.30
N PHE A 29 -3.86 -4.37 -4.05
CA PHE A 29 -4.89 -4.91 -4.94
C PHE A 29 -5.95 -5.69 -4.15
N ASP A 30 -5.59 -6.43 -3.10
CA ASP A 30 -6.56 -7.14 -2.25
C ASP A 30 -7.56 -6.16 -1.63
N LEU A 31 -7.05 -5.07 -1.05
CA LEU A 31 -7.85 -3.98 -0.51
C LEU A 31 -8.70 -3.30 -1.59
N GLY A 32 -8.13 -3.07 -2.78
CA GLY A 32 -8.86 -2.53 -3.92
C GLY A 32 -10.02 -3.41 -4.37
N VAL A 33 -9.81 -4.72 -4.49
CA VAL A 33 -10.85 -5.72 -4.82
C VAL A 33 -11.90 -5.77 -3.71
N GLY A 34 -11.50 -5.69 -2.45
CA GLY A 34 -12.40 -5.56 -1.31
C GLY A 34 -13.32 -4.36 -1.41
N ILE A 35 -12.78 -3.18 -1.69
CA ILE A 35 -13.58 -1.96 -1.87
C ILE A 35 -14.54 -2.12 -3.06
N LEU A 36 -14.07 -2.67 -4.18
CA LEU A 36 -14.91 -2.92 -5.37
C LEU A 36 -16.07 -3.88 -5.09
N SER A 37 -15.89 -4.85 -4.18
CA SER A 37 -16.94 -5.79 -3.79
C SER A 37 -18.19 -5.12 -3.20
N LEU A 38 -18.04 -3.95 -2.56
CA LEU A 38 -19.18 -3.18 -2.03
C LEU A 38 -20.12 -2.77 -3.16
N THR A 39 -19.54 -2.42 -4.31
CA THR A 39 -20.25 -1.89 -5.49
C THR A 39 -20.65 -2.94 -6.52
N ALA A 40 -20.31 -4.22 -6.29
CA ALA A 40 -20.65 -5.29 -7.21
C ALA A 40 -22.17 -5.47 -7.35
N SER A 41 -22.66 -5.75 -8.55
CA SER A 41 -24.10 -5.72 -8.84
C SER A 41 -24.87 -6.99 -8.40
N SER A 42 -24.18 -8.11 -8.18
CA SER A 42 -24.80 -9.38 -7.75
C SER A 42 -23.96 -10.10 -6.70
N GLU A 43 -24.57 -11.08 -6.03
CA GLU A 43 -23.88 -11.97 -5.08
C GLU A 43 -22.81 -12.80 -5.79
N GLU A 44 -23.15 -13.40 -6.94
CA GLU A 44 -22.24 -14.18 -7.77
C GLU A 44 -20.98 -13.39 -8.17
N ARG A 45 -21.16 -12.15 -8.64
CA ARG A 45 -20.02 -11.28 -8.99
C ARG A 45 -19.14 -11.01 -7.76
N ARG A 46 -19.73 -10.77 -6.58
CA ARG A 46 -18.97 -10.62 -5.33
C ARG A 46 -18.20 -11.89 -4.98
N GLY A 47 -18.83 -13.05 -5.15
CA GLY A 47 -18.19 -14.35 -4.96
C GLY A 47 -16.93 -14.48 -5.82
N ILE A 48 -17.03 -14.19 -7.12
CA ILE A 48 -15.88 -14.23 -8.05
C ILE A 48 -14.76 -13.28 -7.59
N LEU A 49 -15.09 -12.07 -7.15
CA LEU A 49 -14.11 -11.11 -6.63
C LEU A 49 -13.36 -11.67 -5.41
N MET A 50 -14.09 -12.19 -4.43
CA MET A 50 -13.49 -12.76 -3.22
C MET A 50 -12.64 -14.01 -3.54
N THR A 51 -13.17 -14.94 -4.34
CA THR A 51 -12.44 -16.14 -4.76
C THR A 51 -11.15 -15.82 -5.54
N SER A 52 -11.08 -14.66 -6.20
CA SER A 52 -9.85 -14.24 -6.89
C SER A 52 -8.67 -13.94 -5.97
N LEU A 53 -8.91 -13.80 -4.66
CA LEU A 53 -7.90 -13.46 -3.66
C LEU A 53 -7.54 -14.64 -2.73
N SER A 54 -8.36 -15.68 -2.68
CA SER A 54 -8.31 -16.71 -1.61
C SER A 54 -6.95 -17.38 -1.43
N ASN A 55 -6.14 -17.47 -2.49
CA ASN A 55 -4.84 -18.15 -2.44
C ASN A 55 -3.64 -17.22 -2.20
N VAL A 56 -3.83 -15.89 -2.13
CA VAL A 56 -2.73 -14.92 -2.08
C VAL A 56 -2.82 -13.90 -0.95
N TRP A 57 -4.01 -13.62 -0.42
CA TRP A 57 -4.23 -12.52 0.52
C TRP A 57 -3.42 -12.64 1.83
N ASP A 58 -3.39 -13.83 2.44
CA ASP A 58 -2.60 -14.08 3.67
C ASP A 58 -1.10 -13.81 3.47
N ALA A 59 -0.57 -14.22 2.32
CA ALA A 59 0.84 -14.03 1.98
C ALA A 59 1.16 -12.55 1.75
N ASN A 60 0.18 -11.75 1.31
CA ASN A 60 0.34 -10.33 1.06
C ASN A 60 0.37 -9.52 2.38
N GLU A 61 -0.49 -9.83 3.35
CA GLU A 61 -0.51 -9.17 4.67
C GLU A 61 0.79 -9.38 5.47
N THR A 62 1.49 -10.49 5.23
CA THR A 62 2.73 -10.84 5.94
C THR A 62 3.80 -9.75 5.83
N TRP A 63 3.86 -9.02 4.71
CA TRP A 63 4.83 -7.94 4.51
C TRP A 63 4.64 -6.77 5.48
N LEU A 64 3.40 -6.46 5.87
CA LEU A 64 3.12 -5.42 6.86
C LEU A 64 3.56 -5.85 8.26
N VAL A 65 3.33 -7.11 8.62
CA VAL A 65 3.75 -7.67 9.91
C VAL A 65 5.28 -7.65 10.02
N LEU A 66 5.97 -8.04 8.95
CA LEU A 66 7.43 -7.96 8.87
C LEU A 66 7.93 -6.52 8.96
N MET A 67 7.24 -5.58 8.31
CA MET A 67 7.55 -4.16 8.44
C MET A 67 7.44 -3.69 9.90
N GLY A 68 6.36 -4.04 10.61
CA GLY A 68 6.18 -3.69 12.02
C GLY A 68 7.27 -4.27 12.91
N GLY A 69 7.59 -5.56 12.75
CA GLY A 69 8.64 -6.24 13.52
C GLY A 69 10.05 -5.72 13.20
N ALA A 70 10.34 -5.46 11.92
CA ALA A 70 11.61 -4.88 11.49
C ALA A 70 11.76 -3.43 11.98
N LEU A 71 10.69 -2.63 11.99
CA LEU A 71 10.72 -1.28 12.53
C LEU A 71 10.99 -1.31 14.03
N PHE A 72 10.33 -2.21 14.77
CA PHE A 72 10.57 -2.43 16.20
C PHE A 72 12.03 -2.77 16.50
N GLY A 73 12.61 -3.72 15.76
CA GLY A 73 13.98 -4.16 16.02
C GLY A 73 15.07 -3.22 15.49
N ALA A 74 14.87 -2.62 14.31
CA ALA A 74 15.88 -1.77 13.67
C ALA A 74 15.81 -0.30 14.11
N PHE A 75 14.61 0.22 14.36
CA PHE A 75 14.38 1.62 14.76
C PHE A 75 13.37 1.72 15.92
N PRO A 76 13.72 1.21 17.12
CA PRO A 76 12.78 1.10 18.24
C PRO A 76 12.17 2.44 18.67
N LEU A 77 12.94 3.53 18.65
CA LEU A 77 12.43 4.88 18.93
C LEU A 77 11.36 5.30 17.91
N ALA A 78 11.62 5.06 16.63
CA ALA A 78 10.65 5.37 15.59
C ALA A 78 9.39 4.51 15.74
N TYR A 79 9.54 3.23 16.06
CA TYR A 79 8.42 2.32 16.32
C TYR A 79 7.51 2.85 17.43
N SER A 80 8.06 3.18 18.60
CA SER A 80 7.26 3.67 19.72
C SER A 80 6.55 4.98 19.40
N THR A 81 7.24 5.89 18.74
CA THR A 81 6.72 7.23 18.46
C THR A 81 5.66 7.22 17.37
N ILE A 82 5.90 6.48 16.28
CA ILE A 82 4.94 6.33 15.18
C ILE A 82 3.66 5.64 15.67
N LEU A 83 3.77 4.53 16.42
CA LEU A 83 2.59 3.83 16.93
C LEU A 83 1.77 4.67 17.92
N ASN A 84 2.43 5.51 18.71
CA ASN A 84 1.75 6.42 19.62
C ASN A 84 1.02 7.52 18.84
N ALA A 85 1.72 8.20 17.92
CA ALA A 85 1.15 9.26 17.10
C ALA A 85 -0.01 8.78 16.20
N LEU A 86 0.11 7.56 15.67
CA LEU A 86 -0.85 6.98 14.72
C LEU A 86 -1.78 5.96 15.37
N TYR A 87 -1.98 6.04 16.69
CA TYR A 87 -2.79 5.08 17.43
C TYR A 87 -4.16 4.86 16.77
N ILE A 88 -4.93 5.92 16.52
CA ILE A 88 -6.26 5.79 15.91
C ILE A 88 -6.19 5.22 14.48
N PRO A 89 -5.41 5.78 13.54
CA PRO A 89 -5.26 5.21 12.19
C PRO A 89 -4.88 3.73 12.18
N ILE A 90 -3.96 3.31 13.04
CA ILE A 90 -3.50 1.92 13.12
C ILE A 90 -4.59 1.01 13.68
N PHE A 91 -5.35 1.44 14.69
CA PHE A 91 -6.49 0.67 15.19
C PHE A 91 -7.60 0.54 14.14
N ILE A 92 -7.90 1.60 13.38
CA ILE A 92 -8.82 1.52 12.23
C ILE A 92 -8.36 0.44 11.25
N MET A 93 -7.06 0.42 10.96
CA MET A 93 -6.46 -0.55 10.04
C MET A 93 -6.54 -1.99 10.58
N ILE A 94 -6.24 -2.21 11.87
CA ILE A 94 -6.36 -3.50 12.54
C ILE A 94 -7.80 -4.03 12.49
N PHE A 95 -8.80 -3.20 12.83
CA PHE A 95 -10.20 -3.62 12.71
C PHE A 95 -10.58 -3.94 11.26
N GLY A 96 -10.05 -3.18 10.30
CA GLY A 96 -10.18 -3.46 8.88
C GLY A 96 -9.71 -4.87 8.51
N PHE A 97 -8.49 -5.24 8.92
CA PHE A 97 -7.92 -6.57 8.68
C PHE A 97 -8.71 -7.67 9.39
N ILE A 98 -9.13 -7.47 10.64
CA ILE A 98 -9.94 -8.44 11.37
C ILE A 98 -11.23 -8.73 10.62
N PHE A 99 -11.97 -7.69 10.19
CA PHE A 99 -13.21 -7.90 9.43
C PHE A 99 -12.95 -8.61 8.10
N ARG A 100 -11.84 -8.30 7.44
CA ARG A 100 -11.46 -8.93 6.16
C ARG A 100 -11.16 -10.43 6.33
N ALA A 101 -10.29 -10.79 7.27
CA ALA A 101 -9.89 -12.16 7.53
C ALA A 101 -11.08 -13.03 7.96
N VAL A 102 -11.89 -12.54 8.91
CA VAL A 102 -13.07 -13.25 9.38
C VAL A 102 -14.10 -13.39 8.25
N ALA A 103 -14.25 -12.38 7.37
CA ALA A 103 -15.17 -12.49 6.25
C ALA A 103 -14.79 -13.59 5.25
N PHE A 104 -13.51 -13.84 4.99
CA PHE A 104 -13.10 -14.95 4.11
C PHE A 104 -13.51 -16.30 4.67
N GLU A 105 -13.17 -16.57 5.93
CA GLU A 105 -13.38 -17.88 6.57
C GLU A 105 -14.87 -18.18 6.82
N PHE A 106 -15.62 -17.20 7.32
CA PHE A 106 -17.00 -17.42 7.75
C PHE A 106 -18.02 -17.28 6.63
N ARG A 107 -17.67 -16.60 5.52
CA ARG A 107 -18.60 -16.42 4.40
C ARG A 107 -19.05 -17.77 3.85
N GLU A 108 -18.14 -18.72 3.61
CA GLU A 108 -18.47 -20.01 3.00
C GLU A 108 -19.48 -20.81 3.84
N HIS A 109 -19.34 -20.73 5.17
CA HIS A 109 -20.16 -21.45 6.14
C HIS A 109 -21.49 -20.77 6.50
N SER A 110 -21.74 -19.55 6.00
CA SER A 110 -22.91 -18.77 6.39
C SER A 110 -24.05 -18.80 5.39
N SER A 111 -25.29 -18.95 5.88
CA SER A 111 -26.51 -18.74 5.11
C SER A 111 -26.77 -17.26 4.78
N ARG A 112 -26.18 -16.33 5.54
CA ARG A 112 -26.33 -14.87 5.36
C ARG A 112 -25.05 -14.25 4.78
N LYS A 113 -24.76 -14.55 3.51
CA LYS A 113 -23.57 -14.08 2.79
C LYS A 113 -23.41 -12.55 2.80
N LEU A 114 -24.51 -11.79 2.83
CA LEU A 114 -24.49 -10.32 2.78
C LEU A 114 -23.68 -9.68 3.92
N ILE A 115 -23.78 -10.20 5.15
CA ILE A 115 -23.06 -9.62 6.31
C ILE A 115 -21.56 -9.75 6.09
N TRP A 116 -21.09 -10.91 5.64
CA TRP A 116 -19.68 -11.17 5.36
C TRP A 116 -19.18 -10.44 4.13
N ASN A 117 -20.01 -10.30 3.09
CA ASN A 117 -19.69 -9.48 1.91
C ASN A 117 -19.47 -8.02 2.31
N LEU A 118 -20.31 -7.47 3.19
CA LEU A 118 -20.15 -6.11 3.71
C LEU A 118 -18.94 -6.00 4.64
N ALA A 119 -18.71 -6.98 5.52
CA ALA A 119 -17.54 -7.00 6.40
C ALA A 119 -16.22 -7.02 5.60
N PHE A 120 -16.15 -7.82 4.53
CA PHE A 120 -15.01 -7.87 3.62
C PHE A 120 -14.73 -6.50 2.97
N GLY A 121 -15.76 -5.90 2.38
CA GLY A 121 -15.61 -4.64 1.66
C GLY A 121 -15.38 -3.43 2.56
N VAL A 122 -16.11 -3.33 3.68
CA VAL A 122 -15.92 -2.26 4.69
C VAL A 122 -14.58 -2.44 5.40
N GLY A 123 -14.19 -3.66 5.74
CA GLY A 123 -12.89 -3.95 6.34
C GLY A 123 -11.73 -3.50 5.44
N SER A 124 -11.83 -3.81 4.15
CA SER A 124 -10.85 -3.38 3.15
C SER A 124 -10.81 -1.85 2.98
N PHE A 125 -11.97 -1.19 3.01
CA PHE A 125 -12.04 0.27 2.99
C PHE A 125 -11.41 0.89 4.25
N LEU A 126 -11.71 0.37 5.44
CA LEU A 126 -11.15 0.86 6.70
C LEU A 126 -9.63 0.67 6.76
N ALA A 127 -9.12 -0.47 6.31
CA ALA A 127 -7.67 -0.71 6.21
C ALA A 127 -6.98 0.31 5.29
N ALA A 128 -7.51 0.51 4.08
CA ALA A 128 -7.00 1.52 3.15
C ALA A 128 -7.08 2.96 3.72
N LEU A 129 -8.17 3.28 4.43
CA LEU A 129 -8.39 4.57 5.06
C LEU A 129 -7.38 4.83 6.19
N GLY A 130 -7.20 3.85 7.09
CA GLY A 130 -6.23 3.93 8.18
C GLY A 130 -4.81 4.07 7.67
N GLN A 131 -4.44 3.34 6.61
CA GLN A 131 -3.14 3.48 5.96
C GLN A 131 -2.96 4.86 5.30
N GLY A 132 -4.01 5.35 4.65
CA GLY A 132 -4.03 6.68 4.04
C GLY A 132 -3.79 7.81 5.04
N PHE A 133 -4.51 7.78 6.16
CA PHE A 133 -4.31 8.73 7.25
C PHE A 133 -2.92 8.60 7.87
N SER A 134 -2.43 7.37 8.06
CA SER A 134 -1.08 7.10 8.57
C SER A 134 -0.01 7.74 7.69
N LEU A 135 -0.09 7.52 6.37
CA LEU A 135 0.83 8.11 5.40
C LEU A 135 0.74 9.64 5.40
N GLY A 136 -0.48 10.19 5.37
CA GLY A 136 -0.71 11.63 5.37
C GLY A 136 -0.11 12.31 6.61
N ALA A 137 -0.36 11.76 7.79
CA ALA A 137 0.15 12.27 9.06
C ALA A 137 1.69 12.19 9.15
N VAL A 138 2.30 11.09 8.68
CA VAL A 138 3.76 10.97 8.64
C VAL A 138 4.37 12.02 7.71
N LEU A 139 3.77 12.27 6.55
CA LEU A 139 4.25 13.28 5.60
C LEU A 139 4.08 14.71 6.08
N GLU A 140 3.03 14.97 6.86
CA GLU A 140 2.82 16.24 7.54
C GLU A 140 3.87 16.49 8.63
N GLY A 141 4.31 15.42 9.28
CA GLY A 141 5.32 15.43 10.33
C GLY A 141 4.70 15.13 11.69
N ILE A 142 5.41 14.33 12.48
CA ILE A 142 4.97 13.93 13.83
C ILE A 142 5.71 14.80 14.84
N ALA A 143 4.97 15.51 15.70
CA ALA A 143 5.57 16.34 16.74
C ALA A 143 6.23 15.49 17.83
N VAL A 144 7.51 15.72 18.09
CA VAL A 144 8.30 14.99 19.09
C VAL A 144 9.09 15.93 20.00
N ASN A 145 9.37 15.48 21.22
CA ASN A 145 10.30 16.16 22.13
C ASN A 145 11.77 15.85 21.78
N GLN A 146 12.71 16.39 22.57
CA GLN A 146 14.15 16.14 22.39
C GLN A 146 14.56 14.67 22.58
N ALA A 147 13.80 13.89 23.36
CA ALA A 147 14.01 12.46 23.54
C ALA A 147 13.41 11.62 22.40
N GLY A 148 12.65 12.24 21.49
CA GLY A 148 11.95 11.58 20.40
C GLY A 148 10.56 11.05 20.76
N ASP A 149 10.05 11.33 21.97
CA ASP A 149 8.70 10.92 22.37
C ASP A 149 7.65 11.80 21.69
N PHE A 150 6.53 11.20 21.34
CA PHE A 150 5.38 11.91 20.79
C PHE A 150 4.81 12.91 21.81
N ILE A 151 4.64 14.17 21.38
CA ILE A 151 4.05 15.25 22.20
C ILE A 151 2.85 15.93 21.53
N GLY A 152 2.40 15.39 20.40
CA GLY A 152 1.22 15.88 19.70
C GLY A 152 -0.09 15.52 20.38
N SER A 153 -1.19 15.92 19.76
CA SER A 153 -2.54 15.56 20.19
C SER A 153 -3.04 14.28 19.53
N THR A 154 -4.04 13.64 20.13
CA THR A 154 -4.70 12.45 19.59
C THR A 154 -5.30 12.64 18.19
N TRP A 155 -5.55 13.89 17.76
CA TRP A 155 -6.20 14.21 16.49
C TRP A 155 -5.25 14.78 15.43
N ASP A 156 -3.94 14.86 15.72
CA ASP A 156 -2.97 15.45 14.79
C ASP A 156 -2.86 14.67 13.47
N TRP A 157 -3.26 13.39 13.46
CA TRP A 157 -3.34 12.59 12.24
C TRP A 157 -4.48 13.00 11.31
N LEU A 158 -5.48 13.75 11.79
CA LEU A 158 -6.66 14.15 11.04
C LEU A 158 -6.54 15.61 10.60
N SER A 159 -6.07 15.77 9.38
CA SER A 159 -5.89 17.05 8.70
C SER A 159 -6.52 17.00 7.31
N TRP A 160 -6.78 18.15 6.69
CA TRP A 160 -7.34 18.13 5.32
C TRP A 160 -6.36 17.51 4.32
N GLN A 161 -5.05 17.65 4.57
CA GLN A 161 -3.97 17.05 3.76
C GLN A 161 -3.98 15.54 3.88
N SER A 162 -4.03 15.01 5.10
CA SER A 162 -4.11 13.55 5.33
C SER A 162 -5.40 12.95 4.77
N VAL A 163 -6.52 13.69 4.78
CA VAL A 163 -7.74 13.29 4.06
C VAL A 163 -7.49 13.18 2.56
N VAL A 164 -6.85 14.18 1.93
CA VAL A 164 -6.52 14.13 0.49
C VAL A 164 -5.60 12.95 0.18
N VAL A 165 -4.58 12.69 1.01
CA VAL A 165 -3.68 11.54 0.86
C VAL A 165 -4.47 10.23 1.00
N ALA A 166 -5.35 10.12 1.99
CA ALA A 166 -6.14 8.92 2.21
C ALA A 166 -7.10 8.61 1.06
N LEU A 167 -7.82 9.62 0.56
CA LEU A 167 -8.69 9.47 -0.60
C LEU A 167 -7.88 9.11 -1.86
N SER A 168 -6.70 9.71 -2.04
CA SER A 168 -5.81 9.40 -3.16
C SER A 168 -5.30 7.96 -3.09
N LEU A 169 -4.90 7.48 -1.91
CA LEU A 169 -4.43 6.11 -1.71
C LEU A 169 -5.56 5.09 -1.96
N ILE A 170 -6.76 5.36 -1.46
CA ILE A 170 -7.96 4.54 -1.71
C ILE A 170 -8.22 4.41 -3.22
N GLN A 171 -8.20 5.51 -3.96
CA GLN A 171 -8.38 5.48 -5.42
C GLN A 171 -7.26 4.72 -6.12
N GLY A 172 -6.04 4.87 -5.63
CA GLY A 172 -4.90 4.09 -6.08
C GLY A 172 -5.09 2.58 -5.90
N TYR A 173 -5.59 2.14 -4.75
CA TYR A 173 -5.90 0.73 -4.51
C TYR A 173 -7.05 0.23 -5.37
N VAL A 174 -8.11 1.03 -5.53
CA VAL A 174 -9.18 0.72 -6.49
C VAL A 174 -8.62 0.56 -7.91
N LEU A 175 -7.61 1.35 -8.31
CA LEU A 175 -6.94 1.21 -9.61
C LEU A 175 -6.16 -0.11 -9.70
N ILE A 176 -5.27 -0.41 -8.75
CA ILE A 176 -4.51 -1.67 -8.76
C ILE A 176 -5.49 -2.86 -8.76
N GLY A 177 -6.46 -2.88 -7.84
CA GLY A 177 -7.50 -3.91 -7.75
C GLY A 177 -8.30 -4.07 -9.05
N SER A 178 -8.69 -2.97 -9.71
CA SER A 178 -9.39 -3.04 -11.00
C SER A 178 -8.51 -3.68 -12.08
N THR A 179 -7.23 -3.30 -12.16
CA THR A 179 -6.31 -3.88 -13.15
C THR A 179 -5.95 -5.33 -12.86
N TYR A 180 -5.91 -5.73 -11.59
CA TYR A 180 -5.79 -7.13 -11.18
C TYR A 180 -7.02 -7.94 -11.63
N LEU A 181 -8.22 -7.42 -11.41
CA LEU A 181 -9.46 -8.10 -11.80
C LEU A 181 -9.63 -8.24 -13.30
N ILE A 182 -9.08 -7.33 -14.12
CA ILE A 182 -9.01 -7.50 -15.57
C ILE A 182 -8.28 -8.81 -15.94
N MET A 183 -7.20 -9.15 -15.22
CA MET A 183 -6.45 -10.39 -15.43
C MET A 183 -7.17 -11.63 -14.88
N LYS A 184 -8.05 -11.47 -13.88
CA LYS A 184 -8.71 -12.58 -13.17
C LYS A 184 -10.14 -12.90 -13.61
N THR A 185 -10.79 -11.99 -14.35
CA THR A 185 -12.20 -12.12 -14.74
C THR A 185 -12.38 -12.15 -16.25
N GLU A 186 -13.57 -12.54 -16.71
CA GLU A 186 -13.94 -12.61 -18.13
C GLU A 186 -15.30 -11.94 -18.41
N GLY A 187 -15.60 -11.74 -19.70
CA GLY A 187 -16.92 -11.28 -20.17
C GLY A 187 -17.32 -9.89 -19.66
N ASP A 188 -18.57 -9.79 -19.22
CA ASP A 188 -19.15 -8.52 -18.78
C ASP A 188 -18.49 -7.98 -17.50
N LEU A 189 -18.10 -8.86 -16.58
CA LEU A 189 -17.42 -8.47 -15.35
C LEU A 189 -16.05 -7.85 -15.66
N GLN A 190 -15.28 -8.47 -16.56
CA GLN A 190 -14.02 -7.93 -17.04
C GLN A 190 -14.20 -6.56 -17.72
N THR A 191 -15.24 -6.41 -18.54
CA THR A 191 -15.57 -5.14 -19.21
C THR A 191 -15.90 -4.03 -18.21
N THR A 192 -16.58 -4.36 -17.10
CA THR A 192 -16.79 -3.42 -15.98
C THR A 192 -15.44 -2.96 -15.42
N HIS A 193 -14.50 -3.88 -15.16
CA HIS A 193 -13.20 -3.52 -14.58
C HIS A 193 -12.30 -2.71 -15.51
N TYR A 194 -12.39 -2.86 -16.84
CA TYR A 194 -11.75 -1.92 -17.77
C TYR A 194 -12.26 -0.49 -17.60
N ARG A 195 -13.57 -0.30 -17.43
CA ARG A 195 -14.17 1.03 -17.21
C ARG A 195 -13.77 1.59 -15.85
N THR A 196 -13.84 0.77 -14.81
CA THR A 196 -13.46 1.18 -13.45
C THR A 196 -11.99 1.53 -13.37
N ALA A 197 -11.09 0.74 -13.97
CA ALA A 197 -9.66 1.06 -14.04
C ALA A 197 -9.40 2.41 -14.74
N ARG A 198 -10.14 2.73 -15.80
CA ARG A 198 -10.02 4.03 -16.47
C ARG A 198 -10.43 5.18 -15.55
N ILE A 199 -11.57 5.08 -14.87
CA ILE A 199 -12.03 6.11 -13.93
C ILE A 199 -11.04 6.24 -12.76
N ALA A 200 -10.65 5.11 -12.15
CA ALA A 200 -9.72 5.06 -11.04
C ALA A 200 -8.34 5.63 -11.40
N SER A 201 -7.88 5.45 -12.64
CA SER A 201 -6.61 6.05 -13.09
C SER A 201 -6.66 7.57 -13.17
N ILE A 202 -7.81 8.13 -13.54
CA ILE A 202 -8.02 9.59 -13.60
C ILE A 202 -8.12 10.14 -12.17
N THR A 203 -8.90 9.51 -11.30
CA THR A 203 -9.04 9.96 -9.90
C THR A 203 -7.72 9.83 -9.12
N THR A 204 -6.96 8.76 -9.36
CA THR A 204 -5.61 8.59 -8.81
C THR A 204 -4.66 9.68 -9.30
N LEU A 205 -4.68 10.01 -10.60
CA LEU A 205 -3.86 11.09 -11.15
C LEU A 205 -4.22 12.44 -10.54
N LEU A 206 -5.51 12.75 -10.39
CA LEU A 206 -5.96 13.98 -9.75
C LEU A 206 -5.49 14.08 -8.30
N GLY A 207 -5.64 12.99 -7.53
CA GLY A 207 -5.17 12.90 -6.16
C GLY A 207 -3.65 13.05 -6.04
N ALA A 208 -2.88 12.30 -6.84
CA ALA A 208 -1.43 12.39 -6.88
C ALA A 208 -0.94 13.80 -7.28
N THR A 209 -1.62 14.45 -8.22
CA THR A 209 -1.33 15.83 -8.63
C THR A 209 -1.61 16.81 -7.49
N ALA A 210 -2.76 16.66 -6.82
CA ALA A 210 -3.14 17.49 -5.68
C ALA A 210 -2.12 17.38 -4.54
N VAL A 211 -1.70 16.16 -4.19
CA VAL A 211 -0.64 15.93 -3.18
C VAL A 211 0.68 16.54 -3.64
N THR A 212 1.13 16.25 -4.87
CA THR A 212 2.41 16.75 -5.41
C THR A 212 2.49 18.28 -5.41
N ILE A 213 1.39 18.98 -5.70
CA ILE A 213 1.32 20.44 -5.68
C ILE A 213 1.22 20.96 -4.25
N ALA A 214 0.36 20.37 -3.41
CA ALA A 214 0.14 20.83 -2.05
C ALA A 214 1.39 20.69 -1.17
N THR A 215 2.09 19.55 -1.25
CA THR A 215 3.22 19.26 -0.36
C THR A 215 4.29 20.36 -0.32
N PRO A 216 4.89 20.83 -1.44
CA PRO A 216 5.87 21.92 -1.40
C PRO A 216 5.29 23.29 -1.03
N LEU A 217 3.98 23.50 -1.16
CA LEU A 217 3.36 24.76 -0.75
C LEU A 217 3.30 24.88 0.77
N PHE A 218 3.09 23.77 1.48
CA PHE A 218 2.91 23.78 2.93
C PHE A 218 4.15 23.31 3.71
N TYR A 219 5.03 22.50 3.12
CA TYR A 219 6.20 21.94 3.82
C TYR A 219 7.50 22.50 3.25
N ASP A 220 8.14 23.41 3.99
CA ASP A 220 9.40 24.06 3.60
C ASP A 220 10.53 23.05 3.38
N TYR A 221 10.59 22.00 4.20
CA TYR A 221 11.56 20.92 4.03
C TYR A 221 11.40 20.22 2.66
N THR A 222 10.17 19.86 2.29
CA THR A 222 9.93 19.25 0.98
C THR A 222 10.23 20.22 -0.14
N ARG A 223 9.86 21.51 0.00
CA ARG A 223 10.18 22.56 -0.97
C ARG A 223 11.68 22.65 -1.24
N THR A 224 12.49 22.75 -0.19
CA THR A 224 13.95 22.86 -0.32
C THR A 224 14.58 21.61 -0.94
N ARG A 225 14.04 20.41 -0.66
CA ARG A 225 14.47 19.16 -1.30
C ARG A 225 14.11 19.12 -2.78
N LEU A 226 12.87 19.47 -3.13
CA LEU A 226 12.40 19.43 -4.51
C LEU A 226 13.15 20.44 -5.40
N PHE A 227 13.37 21.67 -4.92
CA PHE A 227 14.08 22.71 -5.68
C PHE A 227 15.60 22.72 -5.44
N GLY A 228 16.13 21.70 -4.76
CA GLY A 228 17.55 21.55 -4.48
C GLY A 228 18.33 20.85 -5.60
N PRO A 229 19.49 20.24 -5.28
CA PRO A 229 20.34 19.56 -6.26
C PRO A 229 19.66 18.42 -7.03
N LEU A 230 18.61 17.83 -6.47
CA LEU A 230 17.83 16.74 -7.06
C LEU A 230 16.65 17.22 -7.92
N PHE A 231 16.54 18.52 -8.21
CA PHE A 231 15.41 19.10 -8.94
C PHE A 231 15.10 18.39 -10.26
N ILE A 232 16.12 18.08 -11.07
CA ILE A 232 15.94 17.38 -12.35
C ILE A 232 15.27 16.01 -12.14
N LEU A 233 15.66 15.28 -11.09
CA LEU A 233 15.08 13.99 -10.76
C LEU A 233 13.62 14.14 -10.34
N PHE A 234 13.31 15.13 -9.51
CA PHE A 234 11.94 15.39 -9.06
C PHE A 234 11.01 15.93 -10.16
N VAL A 235 11.54 16.56 -11.21
CA VAL A 235 10.78 16.88 -12.43
C VAL A 235 10.61 15.65 -13.31
N ALA A 236 11.61 14.76 -13.39
CA ALA A 236 11.54 13.54 -14.20
C ALA A 236 10.48 12.55 -13.68
N ILE A 237 10.31 12.42 -12.37
CA ILE A 237 9.34 11.50 -11.74
C ILE A 237 7.89 11.74 -12.23
N PRO A 238 7.29 12.95 -12.11
CA PRO A 238 5.93 13.18 -12.60
C PRO A 238 5.81 13.05 -14.13
N LEU A 239 6.86 13.42 -14.90
CA LEU A 239 6.86 13.24 -16.35
C LEU A 239 6.81 11.75 -16.74
N LEU A 240 7.62 10.92 -16.09
CA LEU A 240 7.58 9.47 -16.25
C LEU A 240 6.24 8.89 -15.76
N GLY A 241 5.66 9.43 -14.69
CA GLY A 241 4.33 9.05 -14.22
C GLY A 241 3.25 9.29 -15.26
N VAL A 242 3.25 10.47 -15.90
CA VAL A 242 2.33 10.80 -17.00
C VAL A 242 2.55 9.87 -18.20
N LEU A 243 3.79 9.54 -18.54
CA LEU A 243 4.11 8.58 -19.60
C LEU A 243 3.51 7.19 -19.29
N LEU A 244 3.75 6.67 -18.09
CA LEU A 244 3.24 5.37 -17.65
C LEU A 244 1.70 5.34 -17.63
N LEU A 245 1.05 6.42 -17.20
CA LEU A 245 -0.41 6.56 -17.27
C LEU A 245 -0.91 6.60 -18.71
N GLY A 246 -0.19 7.25 -19.63
CA GLY A 246 -0.49 7.21 -21.07
C GLY A 246 -0.41 5.79 -21.64
N LEU A 247 0.60 5.01 -21.23
CA LEU A 247 0.75 3.61 -21.59
C LEU A 247 -0.36 2.73 -20.99
N LEU A 248 -0.74 2.98 -19.73
CA LEU A 248 -1.89 2.36 -19.08
C LEU A 248 -3.16 2.62 -19.89
N TRP A 249 -3.49 3.87 -20.21
CA TRP A 249 -4.68 4.20 -21.01
C TRP A 249 -4.66 3.58 -22.40
N ARG A 250 -3.50 3.55 -23.06
CA ARG A 250 -3.34 2.85 -24.34
C ARG A 250 -3.62 1.35 -24.19
N SER A 251 -3.12 0.70 -23.14
CA SER A 251 -3.35 -0.72 -22.89
C SER A 251 -4.82 -1.04 -22.58
N LEU A 252 -5.49 -0.19 -21.79
CA LEU A 252 -6.92 -0.30 -21.49
C LEU A 252 -7.78 -0.14 -22.76
N ASN A 253 -7.46 0.84 -23.62
CA ASN A 253 -8.18 1.04 -24.89
C ASN A 253 -7.99 -0.13 -25.86
N ARG A 254 -6.82 -0.78 -25.83
CA ARG A 254 -6.54 -1.99 -26.62
C ARG A 254 -7.07 -3.28 -26.00
N LYS A 255 -7.75 -3.20 -24.84
CA LYS A 255 -8.25 -4.35 -24.07
C LYS A 255 -7.17 -5.41 -23.82
N GLN A 256 -5.96 -4.97 -23.48
CA GLN A 256 -4.89 -5.88 -23.08
C GLN A 256 -5.14 -6.34 -21.64
N GLU A 257 -4.98 -7.63 -21.36
CA GLU A 257 -5.29 -8.18 -20.04
C GLU A 257 -4.19 -7.92 -19.00
N ASN A 258 -2.92 -8.18 -19.34
CA ASN A 258 -1.82 -8.13 -18.36
C ASN A 258 -1.15 -6.75 -18.26
N ALA A 259 -1.06 -6.04 -19.39
CA ALA A 259 -0.32 -4.79 -19.47
C ALA A 259 -0.87 -3.68 -18.53
N PRO A 260 -2.19 -3.51 -18.34
CA PRO A 260 -2.70 -2.50 -17.40
C PRO A 260 -2.16 -2.68 -15.99
N PHE A 261 -2.11 -3.91 -15.48
CA PHE A 261 -1.60 -4.18 -14.13
C PHE A 261 -0.12 -3.82 -14.01
N VAL A 262 0.70 -4.19 -15.00
CA VAL A 262 2.14 -3.85 -15.03
C VAL A 262 2.35 -2.34 -15.02
N TRP A 263 1.64 -1.59 -15.86
CA TRP A 263 1.77 -0.13 -15.89
C TRP A 263 1.33 0.52 -14.58
N THR A 264 0.23 0.06 -13.99
CA THR A 264 -0.21 0.54 -12.67
C THR A 264 0.86 0.30 -11.61
N ILE A 265 1.41 -0.91 -11.55
CA ILE A 265 2.49 -1.27 -10.61
C ILE A 265 3.71 -0.35 -10.78
N LEU A 266 4.12 -0.08 -12.03
CA LEU A 266 5.23 0.84 -12.30
C LEU A 266 4.94 2.28 -11.86
N VAL A 267 3.70 2.76 -12.00
CA VAL A 267 3.29 4.08 -11.47
C VAL A 267 3.45 4.14 -9.96
N PHE A 268 3.04 3.08 -9.25
CA PHE A 268 3.17 2.98 -7.80
C PHE A 268 4.62 2.92 -7.34
N VAL A 269 5.44 2.08 -7.98
CA VAL A 269 6.88 2.00 -7.71
C VAL A 269 7.55 3.37 -7.90
N LEU A 270 7.25 4.05 -9.01
CA LEU A 270 7.82 5.37 -9.30
C LEU A 270 7.41 6.41 -8.25
N SER A 271 6.14 6.39 -7.84
CA SER A 271 5.61 7.30 -6.81
C SER A 271 6.25 7.03 -5.44
N PHE A 272 6.41 5.75 -5.10
CA PHE A 272 7.06 5.30 -3.87
C PHE A 272 8.54 5.68 -3.82
N LEU A 273 9.27 5.52 -4.93
CA LEU A 273 10.67 5.97 -5.04
C LEU A 273 10.78 7.49 -4.85
N GLY A 274 9.88 8.26 -5.44
CA GLY A 274 9.82 9.71 -5.23
C GLY A 274 9.61 10.07 -3.77
N LEU A 275 8.69 9.38 -3.09
CA LEU A 275 8.43 9.54 -1.67
C LEU A 275 9.68 9.24 -0.82
N GLY A 276 10.33 8.10 -1.07
CA GLY A 276 11.54 7.69 -0.36
C GLY A 276 12.68 8.70 -0.51
N LEU A 277 12.85 9.29 -1.70
CA LEU A 277 13.86 10.32 -1.96
C LEU A 277 13.58 11.64 -1.22
N VAL A 278 12.30 12.00 -1.02
CA VAL A 278 11.91 13.17 -0.22
C VAL A 278 12.17 12.93 1.27
N VAL A 279 11.75 11.76 1.76
CA VAL A 279 11.79 11.43 3.19
C VAL A 279 13.22 11.15 3.67
N PHE A 280 14.07 10.53 2.86
CA PHE A 280 15.44 10.19 3.25
C PHE A 280 16.28 11.44 3.65
N PRO A 281 17.04 11.42 4.77
CA PRO A 281 17.36 10.27 5.63
C PRO A 281 16.50 10.20 6.92
N PHE A 282 15.27 10.68 6.90
CA PHE A 282 14.40 10.67 8.07
C PHE A 282 13.59 9.38 8.16
N VAL A 283 13.44 8.86 9.37
CA VAL A 283 12.43 7.82 9.68
C VAL A 283 11.15 8.46 10.21
N ILE A 284 11.29 9.58 10.94
CA ILE A 284 10.19 10.51 11.26
C ILE A 284 10.53 11.84 10.57
N PRO A 285 9.82 12.20 9.47
CA PRO A 285 10.17 13.35 8.64
C PRO A 285 10.43 14.62 9.43
N THR A 286 11.53 15.31 9.10
CA THR A 286 12.00 16.57 9.71
C THR A 286 12.43 16.51 11.18
N GLN A 287 12.22 15.38 11.88
CA GLN A 287 12.42 15.31 13.32
C GLN A 287 13.51 14.30 13.72
N ILE A 288 13.41 13.05 13.25
CA ILE A 288 14.33 11.98 13.67
C ILE A 288 14.92 11.28 12.45
N THR A 289 16.25 11.26 12.38
CA THR A 289 16.96 10.58 11.28
C THR A 289 17.03 9.08 11.52
N ILE A 290 17.28 8.32 10.44
CA ILE A 290 17.56 6.89 10.54
C ILE A 290 18.78 6.60 11.43
N TYR A 291 19.73 7.51 11.53
CA TYR A 291 20.94 7.32 12.31
C TYR A 291 20.68 7.48 13.81
N ASP A 292 19.82 8.44 14.17
CA ASP A 292 19.47 8.72 15.57
C ASP A 292 18.51 7.66 16.14
N ALA A 293 17.61 7.15 15.30
CA ALA A 293 16.62 6.15 15.71
C ALA A 293 17.14 4.70 15.70
N ALA A 294 18.30 4.45 15.09
CA ALA A 294 18.79 3.10 14.84
C ALA A 294 19.17 2.36 16.13
N ALA A 295 18.88 1.06 16.17
CA ALA A 295 19.38 0.16 17.19
C ALA A 295 20.91 -0.02 17.11
N SER A 296 21.49 -0.67 18.13
CA SER A 296 22.93 -0.94 18.17
C SER A 296 23.40 -1.72 16.92
N PRO A 297 24.61 -1.46 16.38
CA PRO A 297 25.10 -2.16 15.20
C PRO A 297 25.09 -3.69 15.33
N SER A 298 25.38 -4.22 16.54
CA SER A 298 25.31 -5.66 16.81
C SER A 298 23.90 -6.23 16.61
N SER A 299 22.86 -5.51 17.07
CA SER A 299 21.47 -5.92 16.87
C SER A 299 21.10 -5.88 15.39
N LEU A 300 21.50 -4.81 14.68
CA LEU A 300 21.22 -4.65 13.27
C LEU A 300 21.88 -5.73 12.42
N VAL A 301 23.15 -6.08 12.70
CA VAL A 301 23.87 -7.16 12.00
C VAL A 301 23.23 -8.51 12.30
N PHE A 302 22.92 -8.79 13.56
CA PHE A 302 22.28 -10.04 13.96
C PHE A 302 20.97 -10.24 13.21
N MET A 303 20.06 -9.27 13.26
CA MET A 303 18.78 -9.34 12.55
C MET A 303 18.97 -9.43 11.03
N LEU A 304 19.98 -8.75 10.47
CA LEU A 304 20.22 -8.71 9.02
C LEU A 304 20.59 -10.10 8.49
N ILE A 305 21.32 -10.90 9.26
CA ILE A 305 21.66 -12.29 8.89
C ILE A 305 20.39 -13.12 8.70
N PHE A 306 19.44 -13.05 9.64
CA PHE A 306 18.19 -13.81 9.53
C PHE A 306 17.31 -13.29 8.41
N ILE A 307 17.08 -11.98 8.36
CA ILE A 307 16.16 -11.40 7.38
C ILE A 307 16.73 -11.50 5.96
N GLY A 308 18.05 -11.42 5.80
CA GLY A 308 18.73 -11.59 4.52
C GLY A 308 18.54 -12.99 3.92
N VAL A 309 18.36 -14.02 4.76
CA VAL A 309 18.01 -15.38 4.31
C VAL A 309 16.51 -15.53 4.10
N LEU A 310 15.68 -14.97 4.98
CA LEU A 310 14.23 -15.10 4.90
C LEU A 310 13.61 -14.35 3.72
N ILE A 311 14.11 -13.14 3.38
CA ILE A 311 13.58 -12.33 2.29
C ILE A 311 13.57 -13.10 0.95
N PRO A 312 14.70 -13.69 0.48
CA PRO A 312 14.71 -14.49 -0.74
C PRO A 312 13.73 -15.68 -0.71
N ILE A 313 13.62 -16.37 0.43
CA ILE A 313 12.71 -17.52 0.60
C ILE A 313 11.26 -17.05 0.46
N MET A 314 10.88 -15.97 1.15
CA MET A 314 9.53 -15.42 1.10
C MET A 314 9.17 -14.89 -0.28
N LEU A 315 10.11 -14.21 -0.95
CA LEU A 315 9.93 -13.74 -2.34
C LEU A 315 9.74 -14.92 -3.29
N PHE A 316 10.56 -15.97 -3.18
CA PHE A 316 10.43 -17.17 -4.00
C PHE A 316 9.06 -17.83 -3.80
N TYR A 317 8.63 -17.99 -2.55
CA TYR A 317 7.33 -18.57 -2.22
C TYR A 317 6.16 -17.72 -2.74
N ASN A 318 6.22 -16.39 -2.58
CA ASN A 318 5.22 -15.47 -3.14
C ASN A 318 5.14 -15.63 -4.66
N ILE A 319 6.28 -15.56 -5.36
CA ILE A 319 6.34 -15.74 -6.82
C ILE A 319 5.76 -17.09 -7.23
N TYR A 320 6.13 -18.15 -6.52
CA TYR A 320 5.60 -19.50 -6.77
C TYR A 320 4.07 -19.54 -6.65
N GLN A 321 3.49 -18.96 -5.59
CA GLN A 321 2.03 -18.87 -5.45
C GLN A 321 1.38 -18.15 -6.63
N TYR A 322 1.91 -16.98 -7.03
CA TYR A 322 1.37 -16.25 -8.19
C TYR A 322 1.49 -17.01 -9.51
N VAL A 323 2.56 -17.80 -9.69
CA VAL A 323 2.73 -18.65 -10.88
C VAL A 323 1.72 -19.79 -10.90
N VAL A 324 1.51 -20.46 -9.77
CA VAL A 324 0.57 -21.59 -9.64
C VAL A 324 -0.87 -21.11 -9.84
N PHE A 325 -1.25 -19.98 -9.23
CA PHE A 325 -2.62 -19.45 -9.26
C PHE A 325 -2.83 -18.36 -10.32
N ARG A 326 -2.05 -18.36 -11.40
CA ARG A 326 -2.13 -17.32 -12.46
C ARG A 326 -3.43 -17.34 -13.26
N GLY A 327 -4.16 -18.46 -13.27
CA GLY A 327 -5.40 -18.63 -14.02
C GLY A 327 -6.52 -17.66 -13.63
N LYS A 328 -7.53 -17.58 -14.50
CA LYS A 328 -8.76 -16.81 -14.27
C LYS A 328 -9.73 -17.58 -13.38
N VAL A 329 -10.53 -16.84 -12.62
CA VAL A 329 -11.60 -17.41 -11.79
C VAL A 329 -12.83 -17.60 -12.66
N LYS A 330 -13.34 -18.84 -12.73
CA LYS A 330 -14.62 -19.14 -13.36
C LYS A 330 -15.69 -19.16 -12.28
N GLY A 331 -16.86 -18.56 -12.55
CA GLY A 331 -18.04 -18.81 -11.72
C GLY A 331 -18.44 -20.29 -11.88
N GLU A 332 -18.80 -20.95 -10.78
CA GLU A 332 -19.48 -22.23 -10.87
C GLU A 332 -20.82 -21.99 -11.56
N VAL A 333 -20.93 -22.44 -12.81
CA VAL A 333 -22.25 -22.63 -13.42
C VAL A 333 -22.87 -23.78 -12.64
N HIS A 334 -23.69 -23.47 -11.64
CA HIS A 334 -24.63 -24.45 -11.12
C HIS A 334 -25.59 -24.76 -12.28
N GLU A 335 -25.28 -25.80 -13.05
CA GLU A 335 -26.28 -26.51 -13.82
C GLU A 335 -27.32 -26.98 -12.81
N THR A 336 -28.45 -26.29 -12.77
CA THR A 336 -29.68 -26.81 -12.19
C THR A 336 -30.01 -28.08 -12.96
N ALA A 337 -29.60 -29.24 -12.43
CA ALA A 337 -30.15 -30.52 -12.86
C ALA A 337 -31.66 -30.46 -12.62
N GLY A 338 -32.41 -30.69 -13.69
CA GLY A 338 -33.85 -30.43 -13.83
C GLY A 338 -34.77 -31.29 -12.97
#